data_AF-A0A0U2P144-F1
#
_entry.id   AF-A0A0U2P144-F1
#
_cell.length_a   1.000
_cell.length_b   1.000
_cell.length_c   1.000
_cell.angle_alpha   90.00
_cell.angle_beta   90.00
_cell.angle_gamma   90.00
#
_symmetry.space_group_name_H-M   'P 1'
#
loop_
_entity.id
_entity.type
_entity.pdbx_description
1 polymer ?
#
loop_
_entity_poly.entity_id
_entity_poly.type
_entity_poly.pdbx_seq_one_letter_code
_entity_poly.pdbx_strand_id
1 'polypeptide(L)'
;MFELRRSITSFVALLAAALTLLSPARAGADPQLTTGVTVGVAGVGDRSSLWSSTKFTGGVRGELLFGRKQDTDWGIGPYVEALTVASFSDAKLGGGASLLVPVHDYLPLVLSAGGYAGYSAPWGWEPGLAAELFWGTHGYNYHSLYS
;
A
#
# COMPACT_ATOMS: atom_id res chain seq x y z
N MET A 1 -1.98 46.45 -10.33
CA MET A 1 -1.76 45.34 -9.37
C MET A 1 -3.04 44.75 -8.75
N PHE A 2 -4.23 45.32 -8.99
CA PHE A 2 -5.52 44.83 -8.44
C PHE A 2 -6.20 43.74 -9.30
N GLU A 3 -6.01 43.74 -10.62
CA GLU A 3 -6.62 42.79 -11.57
C GLU A 3 -6.15 41.32 -11.37
N LEU A 4 -4.85 41.12 -11.10
CA LEU A 4 -4.26 39.76 -10.96
C LEU A 4 -4.79 39.02 -9.72
N ARG A 5 -5.04 39.73 -8.61
CA ARG A 5 -5.57 39.14 -7.37
C ARG A 5 -7.00 38.64 -7.57
N ARG A 6 -7.82 39.34 -8.36
CA ARG A 6 -9.23 38.98 -8.60
C ARG A 6 -9.36 37.70 -9.44
N SER A 7 -8.46 37.50 -10.41
CA SER A 7 -8.41 36.30 -11.25
C SER A 7 -8.06 35.03 -10.47
N ILE A 8 -7.08 35.11 -9.56
CA ILE A 8 -6.67 33.97 -8.72
C ILE A 8 -7.80 33.57 -7.76
N THR A 9 -8.49 34.54 -7.16
CA THR A 9 -9.61 34.25 -6.25
C THR A 9 -10.78 33.59 -6.97
N SER A 10 -11.11 34.02 -8.19
CA SER A 10 -12.15 33.38 -9.00
C SER A 10 -11.77 31.97 -9.45
N PHE A 11 -10.49 31.73 -9.77
CA PHE A 11 -10.01 30.40 -10.15
C PHE A 11 -10.05 29.42 -8.98
N VAL A 12 -9.64 29.86 -7.79
CA VAL A 12 -9.73 29.06 -6.55
C VAL A 12 -11.19 28.76 -6.19
N ALA A 13 -12.09 29.73 -6.33
CA ALA A 13 -13.51 29.55 -6.07
C ALA A 13 -14.17 28.58 -7.06
N LEU A 14 -13.80 28.64 -8.34
CA LEU A 14 -14.25 27.68 -9.36
C LEU A 14 -13.73 26.27 -9.10
N LEU A 15 -12.46 26.14 -8.70
CA LEU A 15 -11.86 24.84 -8.36
C LEU A 15 -12.54 24.22 -7.13
N ALA A 16 -12.81 25.03 -6.09
CA ALA A 16 -13.52 24.60 -4.90
C ALA A 16 -14.97 24.20 -5.20
N ALA A 17 -15.68 24.96 -6.04
CA ALA A 17 -17.03 24.64 -6.46
C ALA A 17 -17.08 23.36 -7.31
N ALA A 18 -16.10 23.15 -8.20
CA ALA A 18 -15.97 21.91 -8.96
C ALA A 18 -15.71 20.70 -8.03
N LEU A 19 -14.87 20.87 -6.99
CA LEU A 19 -14.66 19.84 -5.97
C LEU A 19 -15.93 19.50 -5.17
N THR A 20 -16.81 20.48 -4.93
CA THR A 20 -18.09 20.21 -4.22
C THR A 20 -19.12 19.47 -5.08
N LEU A 21 -19.08 19.65 -6.41
CA LEU A 21 -19.93 18.92 -7.36
C LEU A 21 -19.47 17.47 -7.56
N LEU A 22 -18.23 17.15 -7.17
CA LEU A 22 -17.67 15.80 -7.07
C LEU A 22 -18.04 15.09 -5.76
N SER A 23 -19.06 15.58 -5.03
CA SER A 23 -19.58 14.92 -3.83
C SER A 23 -19.88 13.44 -4.14
N PRO A 24 -19.19 12.49 -3.50
CA PRO A 24 -19.38 11.08 -3.82
C PRO A 24 -20.80 10.68 -3.44
N ALA A 25 -21.57 10.20 -4.43
CA ALA A 25 -22.73 9.34 -4.17
C ALA A 25 -22.26 8.24 -3.22
N ARG A 26 -22.98 8.03 -2.11
CA ARG A 26 -22.66 7.05 -1.04
C ARG A 26 -21.74 5.93 -1.54
N ALA A 27 -20.44 6.09 -1.32
CA ALA A 27 -19.46 5.08 -1.64
C ALA A 27 -19.53 4.02 -0.54
N GLY A 28 -20.48 3.09 -0.68
CA GLY A 28 -20.44 1.82 0.05
C GLY A 28 -19.31 1.00 -0.55
N ALA A 29 -18.08 1.26 -0.11
CA ALA A 29 -16.97 0.39 -0.47
C ALA A 29 -17.13 -0.87 0.36
N ASP A 30 -17.42 -2.00 -0.29
CA ASP A 30 -17.41 -3.32 0.33
C ASP A 30 -15.94 -3.69 0.59
N PRO A 31 -15.44 -3.57 1.84
CA PRO A 31 -14.03 -3.70 2.12
C PRO A 31 -13.58 -5.15 1.89
N GLN A 32 -12.58 -5.33 1.03
CA GLN A 32 -12.02 -6.64 0.71
C GLN A 32 -10.79 -6.88 1.58
N LEU A 33 -10.96 -7.65 2.66
CA LEU A 33 -9.86 -8.06 3.52
C LEU A 33 -9.11 -9.24 2.90
N THR A 34 -7.80 -9.11 2.72
CA THR A 34 -6.90 -10.17 2.27
C THR A 34 -5.75 -10.32 3.25
N THR A 35 -5.35 -11.57 3.50
CA THR A 35 -4.17 -11.90 4.28
C THR A 35 -3.23 -12.79 3.48
N GLY A 36 -1.94 -12.53 3.61
CA GLY A 36 -0.89 -13.22 2.87
C GLY A 36 0.28 -13.58 3.77
N VAL A 37 1.04 -14.59 3.34
CA VAL A 37 2.29 -14.99 3.96
C VAL A 37 3.39 -14.81 2.93
N THR A 38 4.45 -14.11 3.33
CA THR A 38 5.65 -13.91 2.52
C THR A 38 6.72 -14.87 2.98
N VAL A 39 7.29 -15.64 2.07
CA VAL A 39 8.44 -16.53 2.31
C VAL A 39 9.43 -16.34 1.18
N GLY A 40 10.68 -16.05 1.51
CA GLY A 40 11.69 -15.85 0.48
C GLY A 40 13.08 -15.53 1.02
N VAL A 41 13.86 -14.85 0.19
CA VAL A 41 15.20 -14.38 0.53
C VAL A 41 15.30 -12.87 0.31
N ALA A 42 16.07 -12.20 1.16
CA ALA A 42 16.34 -10.78 1.11
C ALA A 42 17.84 -10.54 0.99
N GLY A 43 18.23 -9.65 0.08
CA GLY A 43 19.57 -9.05 0.08
C GLY A 43 19.65 -7.97 1.15
N VAL A 44 20.67 -8.03 2.00
CA VAL A 44 20.97 -7.00 3.01
C VAL A 44 22.26 -6.30 2.60
N GLY A 45 22.22 -4.98 2.55
CA GLY A 45 23.35 -4.12 2.21
C GLY A 45 23.43 -2.89 3.12
N ASP A 46 24.52 -2.15 3.00
CA ASP A 46 24.80 -0.90 3.70
C ASP A 46 25.25 0.19 2.70
N ARG A 47 25.82 1.29 3.19
CA ARG A 47 26.28 2.40 2.34
C ARG A 47 27.41 2.02 1.36
N SER A 48 28.19 0.99 1.68
CA SER A 48 29.36 0.55 0.90
C SER A 48 29.01 -0.53 -0.13
N SER A 49 28.04 -1.39 0.17
CA SER A 49 27.55 -2.41 -0.75
C SER A 49 26.04 -2.56 -0.65
N LEU A 50 25.34 -2.44 -1.78
CA LEU A 50 23.89 -2.66 -1.87
C LEU A 50 23.51 -4.12 -1.56
N TRP A 51 24.45 -5.05 -1.68
CA TRP A 51 24.24 -6.48 -1.43
C TRP A 51 25.46 -7.08 -0.73
N SER A 52 25.42 -7.15 0.59
CA SER A 52 26.48 -7.72 1.43
C SER A 52 26.19 -9.17 1.83
N SER A 53 24.92 -9.51 2.05
CA SER A 53 24.52 -10.87 2.45
C SER A 53 23.11 -11.22 1.98
N THR A 54 22.87 -12.51 1.75
CA THR A 54 21.52 -13.04 1.49
C THR A 54 20.99 -13.69 2.76
N LYS A 55 19.80 -13.28 3.19
CA LYS A 55 19.15 -13.78 4.39
C LYS A 55 17.77 -14.32 4.06
N PHE A 56 17.29 -15.27 4.85
CA PHE A 56 15.89 -15.68 4.77
C PHE A 56 14.98 -14.55 5.28
N THR A 57 13.85 -14.37 4.60
CA THR A 57 12.79 -13.45 5.00
C THR A 57 11.46 -14.18 5.06
N GLY A 58 10.74 -13.98 6.15
CA GLY A 58 9.41 -14.51 6.37
C GLY A 58 8.51 -13.45 6.96
N GLY A 59 7.24 -13.40 6.57
CA GLY A 59 6.33 -12.41 7.13
C GLY A 59 4.88 -12.67 6.84
N VAL A 60 4.03 -11.85 7.45
CA VAL A 60 2.59 -11.83 7.22
C VAL A 60 2.19 -10.43 6.78
N ARG A 61 1.20 -10.38 5.89
CA ARG A 61 0.65 -9.15 5.33
C ARG A 61 -0.85 -9.20 5.45
N GLY A 62 -1.45 -8.11 5.91
CA GLY A 62 -2.89 -7.88 5.87
C GLY A 62 -3.17 -6.65 5.05
N GLU A 63 -4.13 -6.72 4.15
CA GLU A 63 -4.53 -5.60 3.31
C GLU A 63 -6.03 -5.51 3.23
N LEU A 64 -6.51 -4.28 3.09
CA LEU A 64 -7.93 -3.99 2.99
C LEU A 64 -8.14 -3.10 1.78
N LEU A 65 -8.73 -3.67 0.73
CA LEU A 65 -8.93 -3.01 -0.55
C LEU A 65 -10.37 -2.51 -0.68
N PHE A 66 -10.51 -1.31 -1.21
CA PHE A 66 -11.79 -0.67 -1.50
C PHE A 66 -11.95 -0.44 -3.00
N GLY A 67 -13.20 -0.26 -3.43
CA GLY A 67 -13.53 0.11 -4.83
C GLY A 67 -13.68 -1.07 -5.79
N ARG A 68 -13.61 -2.31 -5.28
CA ARG A 68 -13.77 -3.53 -6.08
C ARG A 68 -15.21 -4.05 -6.00
N LYS A 69 -15.75 -4.50 -7.13
CA LYS A 69 -17.00 -5.27 -7.27
C LYS A 69 -16.78 -6.60 -7.99
N GLN A 70 -15.71 -6.69 -8.79
CA GLN A 70 -15.29 -7.88 -9.53
C GLN A 70 -13.76 -7.96 -9.58
N ASP A 71 -13.23 -9.09 -10.07
CA ASP A 71 -11.78 -9.36 -10.12
C ASP A 71 -11.00 -8.36 -11.00
N THR A 72 -11.64 -7.77 -12.01
CA THR A 72 -11.04 -6.82 -12.97
C THR A 72 -11.15 -5.35 -12.55
N ASP A 73 -11.57 -5.07 -11.33
CA ASP A 73 -11.66 -3.70 -10.83
C ASP A 73 -10.36 -3.22 -10.18
N TRP A 74 -10.16 -1.91 -10.23
CA TRP A 74 -9.12 -1.25 -9.46
C TRP A 74 -9.43 -1.35 -7.97
N GLY A 75 -8.38 -1.54 -7.16
CA GLY A 75 -8.47 -1.54 -5.72
C GLY A 75 -7.50 -0.55 -5.12
N ILE A 76 -7.88 0.12 -4.05
CA ILE A 76 -6.95 0.92 -3.25
C ILE A 76 -7.25 0.74 -1.79
N GLY A 77 -6.22 0.71 -0.94
CA GLY A 77 -6.45 0.75 0.48
C GLY A 77 -5.21 0.49 1.33
N PRO A 78 -5.37 0.58 2.66
CA PRO A 78 -4.27 0.41 3.58
C PRO A 78 -3.79 -1.05 3.62
N TYR A 79 -2.50 -1.21 3.87
CA TYR A 79 -1.92 -2.49 4.24
C TYR A 79 -1.09 -2.35 5.52
N VAL A 80 -0.95 -3.47 6.22
CA VAL A 80 -0.04 -3.65 7.35
C VAL A 80 0.74 -4.94 7.15
N GLU A 81 1.98 -4.96 7.60
CA GLU A 81 2.84 -6.13 7.46
C GLU A 81 3.76 -6.31 8.66
N ALA A 82 4.13 -7.55 8.91
CA ALA A 82 5.13 -7.94 9.87
C ALA A 82 6.12 -8.88 9.18
N LEU A 83 7.38 -8.48 9.10
CA LEU A 83 8.46 -9.18 8.43
C LEU A 83 9.56 -9.54 9.42
N THR A 84 10.16 -10.69 9.23
CA THR A 84 11.36 -11.15 9.91
C THR A 84 12.46 -11.29 8.88
N VAL A 85 13.55 -10.55 9.04
CA VAL A 85 14.70 -10.59 8.13
C VAL A 85 15.87 -11.08 8.97
N ALA A 86 16.51 -12.20 8.61
CA ALA A 86 17.55 -12.86 9.42
C ALA A 86 17.02 -13.73 10.58
N SER A 87 16.75 -15.00 10.29
CA SER A 87 16.71 -16.06 11.31
C SER A 87 15.75 -15.82 12.50
N PHE A 88 14.63 -15.13 12.28
CA PHE A 88 13.60 -14.80 13.28
C PHE A 88 14.06 -13.88 14.43
N SER A 89 15.28 -13.34 14.41
CA SER A 89 15.79 -12.48 15.49
C SER A 89 15.51 -10.99 15.30
N ASP A 90 15.27 -10.55 14.06
CA ASP A 90 14.90 -9.17 13.75
C ASP A 90 13.43 -9.12 13.32
N ALA A 91 12.70 -8.10 13.81
CA ALA A 91 11.32 -7.86 13.46
C ALA A 91 11.17 -6.47 12.82
N LYS A 92 10.46 -6.43 11.70
CA LYS A 92 10.07 -5.21 11.00
C LYS A 92 8.56 -5.15 10.95
N LEU A 93 7.98 -4.08 11.48
CA LEU A 93 6.56 -3.81 11.38
C LEU A 93 6.37 -2.65 10.42
N GLY A 94 5.52 -2.85 9.43
CA GLY A 94 5.31 -1.89 8.35
C GLY A 94 3.85 -1.70 8.02
N GLY A 95 3.60 -0.67 7.24
CA GLY A 95 2.28 -0.38 6.72
C GLY A 95 2.33 0.80 5.76
N GLY A 96 1.28 0.89 4.95
CA GLY A 96 1.20 1.90 3.91
C GLY A 96 -0.06 1.77 3.10
N ALA A 97 0.03 2.15 1.83
CA ALA A 97 -1.04 2.05 0.87
C ALA A 97 -0.70 1.06 -0.23
N SER A 98 -1.73 0.37 -0.71
CA SER A 98 -1.68 -0.56 -1.82
C SER A 98 -2.62 -0.08 -2.93
N LEU A 99 -2.22 -0.26 -4.16
CA LEU A 99 -2.97 0.00 -5.38
C LEU A 99 -2.97 -1.27 -6.22
N LEU A 100 -4.15 -1.84 -6.40
CA LEU A 100 -4.39 -2.97 -7.28
C LEU A 100 -4.78 -2.46 -8.67
N VAL A 101 -4.00 -2.87 -9.66
CA VAL A 101 -4.16 -2.56 -11.07
C VAL A 101 -4.58 -3.84 -11.80
N PRO A 102 -5.78 -3.90 -12.40
CA PRO A 102 -6.29 -5.07 -13.10
C PRO A 102 -5.67 -5.17 -14.51
N VAL A 103 -4.40 -5.56 -14.59
CA VAL A 103 -3.68 -5.72 -15.87
C VAL A 103 -4.16 -6.96 -16.64
N HIS A 104 -4.65 -7.98 -15.93
CA HIS A 104 -5.18 -9.23 -16.47
C HIS A 104 -6.30 -9.77 -15.58
N ASP A 105 -7.26 -10.49 -16.17
CA ASP A 105 -8.48 -10.96 -15.48
C ASP A 105 -8.23 -11.81 -14.23
N TYR A 106 -7.07 -12.47 -14.17
CA TYR A 106 -6.68 -13.37 -13.06
C TYR A 106 -5.38 -12.98 -12.38
N LEU A 107 -4.64 -12.02 -12.95
CA LEU A 107 -3.28 -11.68 -12.53
C LEU A 107 -3.15 -10.16 -12.41
N PRO A 108 -3.83 -9.54 -11.43
CA PRO A 108 -3.64 -8.13 -11.19
C PRO A 108 -2.23 -7.84 -10.67
N LEU A 109 -1.79 -6.61 -10.92
CA LEU A 109 -0.56 -6.04 -10.41
C LEU A 109 -0.90 -5.23 -9.16
N VAL A 110 -0.28 -5.53 -8.02
CA VAL A 110 -0.41 -4.73 -6.80
C VAL A 110 0.87 -3.95 -6.56
N LEU A 111 0.73 -2.63 -6.51
CA LEU A 111 1.80 -1.70 -6.14
C LEU A 111 1.57 -1.24 -4.71
N SER A 112 2.60 -1.34 -3.87
CA SER A 112 2.50 -0.91 -2.49
C SER A 112 3.68 -0.05 -2.11
N ALA A 113 3.41 0.97 -1.30
CA ALA A 113 4.44 1.82 -0.74
C ALA A 113 4.06 2.24 0.68
N GLY A 114 5.05 2.32 1.56
CA GLY A 114 4.81 2.57 2.97
C GLY A 114 6.08 2.81 3.76
N GLY A 115 5.91 2.86 5.07
CA GLY A 115 7.00 2.93 6.03
C GLY A 115 7.10 1.63 6.83
N TYR A 116 8.28 1.36 7.37
CA TYR A 116 8.48 0.33 8.37
C TYR A 116 9.30 0.85 9.54
N ALA A 117 9.13 0.22 10.69
CA ALA A 117 10.00 0.33 11.84
C ALA A 117 10.62 -1.05 12.09
N GLY A 118 11.94 -1.14 12.00
CA GLY A 118 12.71 -2.35 12.30
C GLY A 118 13.38 -2.23 13.65
N TYR A 119 13.41 -3.31 14.43
CA TYR A 119 14.28 -3.39 15.59
C TYR A 119 15.56 -4.16 15.23
N SER A 120 16.73 -3.54 15.39
CA SER A 120 18.03 -4.19 15.20
C SER A 120 18.96 -3.88 16.37
N ALA A 121 19.48 -4.92 17.04
CA ALA A 121 20.42 -4.75 18.13
C ALA A 121 21.85 -4.57 17.58
N PRO A 122 22.66 -3.61 18.12
CA PRO A 122 22.43 -2.75 19.29
C PRO A 122 21.77 -1.39 19.01
N TRP A 123 21.46 -1.04 17.77
CA TRP A 123 21.07 0.33 17.35
C TRP A 123 19.63 0.73 17.66
N GLY A 124 18.77 -0.22 18.03
CA GLY A 124 17.40 0.03 18.48
C GLY A 124 16.40 0.06 17.32
N TRP A 125 15.42 0.97 17.40
CA TRP A 125 14.38 1.12 16.38
C TRP A 125 14.85 2.00 15.23
N GLU A 126 14.73 1.47 14.01
CA GLU A 126 15.15 2.11 12.77
C GLU A 126 13.93 2.33 11.87
N PRO A 127 13.59 3.58 11.52
CA PRO A 127 12.57 3.84 10.51
C PRO A 127 13.12 3.57 9.11
N GLY A 128 12.26 3.13 8.21
CA GLY A 128 12.60 2.93 6.81
C GLY A 128 11.39 3.05 5.90
N LEU A 129 11.65 2.98 4.60
CA LEU A 129 10.63 2.99 3.55
C LEU A 129 10.56 1.61 2.90
N ALA A 130 9.35 1.20 2.56
CA ALA A 130 9.08 -0.03 1.84
C ALA A 130 8.37 0.30 0.53
N ALA A 131 8.74 -0.42 -0.52
CA ALA A 131 8.02 -0.46 -1.79
C ALA A 131 7.96 -1.90 -2.26
N GLU A 132 6.80 -2.33 -2.72
CA GLU A 132 6.55 -3.69 -3.16
C GLU A 132 5.77 -3.68 -4.48
N LEU A 133 6.14 -4.61 -5.36
CA LEU A 133 5.38 -4.95 -6.54
C LEU A 133 5.04 -6.43 -6.46
N PHE A 134 3.75 -6.72 -6.46
CA PHE A 134 3.22 -8.08 -6.48
C PHE A 134 2.49 -8.32 -7.80
N TRP A 135 2.79 -9.46 -8.42
CA TRP A 135 2.08 -9.95 -9.61
C TRP A 135 1.66 -11.38 -9.32
N GLY A 136 0.36 -11.64 -9.32
CA GLY A 136 -0.16 -12.96 -9.02
C GLY A 136 -1.67 -12.95 -8.87
N THR A 137 -2.20 -14.09 -8.45
CA THR A 137 -3.63 -14.24 -8.20
C THR A 137 -4.07 -13.41 -7.00
N HIS A 138 -5.10 -12.60 -7.17
CA HIS A 138 -5.71 -11.82 -6.09
C HIS A 138 -7.24 -11.97 -6.15
N GLY A 139 -7.76 -12.92 -5.37
CA GLY A 139 -9.17 -13.29 -5.43
C GLY A 139 -10.09 -12.20 -4.85
N TYR A 140 -11.24 -11.99 -5.48
CA TYR A 140 -12.32 -11.22 -4.89
C TYR A 140 -13.14 -12.06 -3.90
N ASN A 141 -13.46 -11.49 -2.73
CA ASN A 141 -14.35 -12.13 -1.77
C ASN A 141 -15.82 -11.82 -2.12
N TYR A 142 -16.49 -12.79 -2.74
CA TYR A 142 -17.92 -12.73 -3.07
C TYR A 142 -18.84 -12.82 -1.84
N HIS A 143 -18.30 -13.08 -0.65
CA HIS A 143 -19.03 -13.09 0.61
C HIS A 143 -18.74 -11.79 1.36
N SER A 144 -19.49 -10.74 1.02
CA SER A 144 -19.53 -9.51 1.80
C SER A 144 -20.00 -9.81 3.23
N LEU A 145 -19.36 -9.21 4.23
CA LEU A 145 -19.92 -9.13 5.58
C LEU A 145 -21.20 -8.29 5.48
N TYR A 146 -22.36 -8.94 5.45
CA TYR A 146 -23.65 -8.25 5.54
C TYR A 146 -23.65 -7.35 6.78
N SER A 147 -23.75 -6.04 6.56
CA SER A 147 -24.09 -5.05 7.58
C SER A 147 -25.59 -4.99 7.83
#